data_AF-A0A1F2Z5D6-F1
#
_entry.id   AF-A0A1F2Z5D6-F1
#
_cell.length_a   1.000
_cell.length_b   1.000
_cell.length_c   1.000
_cell.angle_alpha   90.00
_cell.angle_beta   90.00
_cell.angle_gamma   90.00
#
_symmetry.space_group_name_H-M   'P 1'
#
loop_
_entity.id
_entity.type
_entity.pdbx_description
1 polymer ?
#
loop_
_entity_poly.entity_id
_entity_poly.type
_entity_poly.pdbx_seq_one_letter_code
_entity_poly.pdbx_strand_id
1 'polypeptide(L)'
;MGSLDNKSYDPKDWQYLLGVCFFIIFLIAIFKSSTIWIIVGIIGSILCGVIAETHNDRKYFDVITRSHLKFARVLLIVWAIILSAFFRETPQDIAMKKIEVEFEAKKADLLWGLEFPDIKIKMKAIADSEPFQQVADGDFLKKYENAVADVKKQQQEEDTKWKNRYLNDRAGIVSEIKEFLKSKQDRAAVNFANKVADFRDKEIENLVEKARLRVKKEDDEIAKFEAESAARMETLKQQDALEEKMKSKENVASIKCEYAVRNSLIAPSTADFPLYADYVGVDPHTKVFTVKSYVDAQNTFGAMIRSNYICKVYWSADDTNIWQVKNVQMN
;
A
#
# COMPACT_ATOMS: atom_id res chain seq x y z
N MET A 1 53.17 -27.43 -11.96
CA MET A 1 52.97 -26.03 -12.40
C MET A 1 52.41 -25.27 -11.21
N GLY A 2 53.06 -24.31 -10.55
CA GLY A 2 54.36 -23.67 -10.75
C GLY A 2 55.05 -23.47 -9.39
N SER A 3 56.25 -22.89 -9.44
CA SER A 3 57.33 -22.92 -8.46
C SER A 3 57.03 -22.34 -7.07
N LEU A 4 57.63 -23.00 -6.06
CA LEU A 4 58.08 -22.39 -4.82
C LEU A 4 59.24 -21.45 -5.16
N ASP A 5 58.96 -20.20 -5.49
CA ASP A 5 60.00 -19.17 -5.56
C ASP A 5 60.28 -18.66 -4.14
N ASN A 6 61.33 -19.25 -3.56
CA ASN A 6 62.14 -18.68 -2.49
C ASN A 6 62.51 -17.24 -2.85
N LYS A 7 61.78 -16.26 -2.33
CA LYS A 7 62.27 -14.87 -2.31
C LYS A 7 63.42 -14.80 -1.32
N SER A 8 64.63 -14.86 -1.88
CA SER A 8 65.87 -14.40 -1.24
C SER A 8 65.64 -13.00 -0.67
N TYR A 9 65.69 -12.86 0.65
CA TYR A 9 65.54 -11.58 1.34
C TYR A 9 66.66 -10.62 0.95
N ASP A 10 66.29 -9.39 0.57
CA ASP A 10 67.23 -8.33 0.15
C ASP A 10 68.03 -7.85 1.39
N PRO A 11 69.37 -7.78 1.34
CA PRO A 11 70.20 -7.33 2.46
C PRO A 11 69.82 -5.95 3.01
N LYS A 12 69.09 -5.13 2.24
CA LYS A 12 68.58 -3.81 2.68
C LYS A 12 67.45 -3.90 3.71
N ASP A 13 66.68 -4.98 3.74
CA ASP A 13 65.60 -5.16 4.73
C ASP A 13 66.17 -5.42 6.13
N TRP A 14 67.36 -6.03 6.22
CA TRP A 14 68.09 -6.20 7.48
C TRP A 14 68.61 -4.88 8.05
N GLN A 15 68.91 -3.88 7.21
CA GLN A 15 69.33 -2.56 7.67
C GLN A 15 68.17 -1.79 8.32
N TYR A 16 66.94 -1.95 7.81
CA TYR A 16 65.75 -1.39 8.46
C TYR A 16 65.45 -2.08 9.79
N LEU A 17 65.59 -3.42 9.85
CA LEU A 17 65.39 -4.18 11.08
C LEU A 17 66.42 -3.82 12.16
N LEU A 18 67.69 -3.64 11.79
CA LEU A 18 68.74 -3.17 12.69
C LEU A 18 68.50 -1.72 13.14
N GLY A 19 68.10 -0.82 12.24
CA GLY A 19 67.78 0.57 12.56
C GLY A 19 66.59 0.70 13.52
N VAL A 20 65.55 -0.11 13.31
CA VAL A 20 64.38 -0.17 14.20
C VAL A 20 64.77 -0.77 15.56
N CYS A 21 65.61 -1.80 15.60
CA CYS A 21 66.11 -2.37 16.86
C CYS A 21 66.94 -1.36 17.67
N PHE A 22 67.83 -0.57 17.03
CA PHE A 22 68.60 0.47 17.72
C PHE A 22 67.72 1.62 18.22
N PHE A 23 66.71 2.02 17.44
CA PHE A 23 65.76 3.05 17.85
C PHE A 23 64.88 2.57 19.02
N ILE A 24 64.53 1.28 19.06
CA ILE A 24 63.81 0.65 20.16
C ILE A 24 64.67 0.57 21.43
N ILE A 25 65.94 0.19 21.32
CA ILE A 25 66.87 0.18 22.47
C ILE A 25 67.06 1.60 23.02
N PHE A 26 67.13 2.61 22.15
CA PHE A 26 67.19 4.03 22.54
C PHE A 26 65.93 4.49 23.28
N LEU A 27 64.73 4.08 22.83
CA LEU A 27 63.47 4.40 23.51
C LEU A 27 63.31 3.66 24.84
N ILE A 28 63.78 2.42 24.94
CA ILE A 28 63.80 1.63 26.20
C ILE A 28 64.77 2.27 27.22
N ALA A 29 65.88 2.83 26.76
CA ALA A 29 66.84 3.53 27.63
C ALA A 29 66.31 4.86 28.19
N ILE A 30 65.44 5.57 27.43
CA ILE A 30 64.85 6.85 27.84
C ILE A 30 63.66 6.67 28.79
N PHE A 31 62.87 5.60 28.63
CA PHE A 31 61.68 5.38 29.43
C PHE A 31 61.85 4.25 30.45
N LYS A 32 61.91 4.64 31.73
CA LYS A 32 62.08 3.75 32.88
C LYS A 32 60.92 2.73 32.98
N SER A 33 61.23 1.47 32.70
CA SER A 33 60.58 0.18 33.02
C SER A 33 59.05 -0.03 32.84
N SER A 34 58.18 0.96 32.98
CA SER A 34 56.72 0.76 32.95
C SER A 34 56.10 0.83 31.55
N THR A 35 56.84 1.29 30.54
CA THR A 35 56.41 1.34 29.13
C THR A 35 56.90 0.15 28.30
N ILE A 36 57.71 -0.74 28.87
CA ILE A 36 58.22 -1.95 28.19
C ILE A 36 57.08 -2.82 27.64
N TRP A 37 55.97 -2.93 28.37
CA TRP A 37 54.80 -3.71 27.94
C TRP A 37 54.04 -3.10 26.75
N ILE A 38 54.07 -1.77 26.61
CA ILE A 38 53.47 -1.08 25.47
C ILE A 38 54.30 -1.32 24.21
N ILE A 39 55.62 -1.30 24.34
CA ILE A 39 56.56 -1.58 23.24
C ILE A 39 56.46 -3.06 22.82
N VAL A 40 56.39 -4.00 23.78
CA VAL A 40 56.15 -5.43 23.51
C VAL A 40 54.80 -5.64 22.79
N GLY A 41 53.76 -4.89 23.17
CA GLY A 41 52.46 -4.92 22.49
C GLY A 41 52.51 -4.44 21.04
N ILE A 42 53.28 -3.38 20.75
CA ILE A 42 53.49 -2.87 19.40
C ILE A 42 54.32 -3.85 18.56
N ILE A 43 55.36 -4.46 19.14
CA ILE A 43 56.18 -5.49 18.48
C ILE A 43 55.33 -6.72 18.12
N GLY A 44 54.46 -7.16 19.03
CA GLY A 44 53.52 -8.26 18.77
C GLY A 44 52.55 -7.97 17.62
N SER A 45 52.12 -6.71 17.45
CA SER A 45 51.22 -6.33 16.36
C SER A 45 51.92 -6.30 15.00
N ILE A 46 53.19 -5.87 14.95
CA ILE A 46 53.99 -5.85 13.71
C ILE A 46 54.33 -7.28 13.29
N LEU A 47 54.70 -8.16 14.23
CA LEU A 47 54.95 -9.58 13.93
C LEU A 47 53.68 -10.29 13.42
N CYS A 48 52.52 -9.98 14.01
CA CYS A 48 51.24 -10.56 13.60
C CYS A 48 50.79 -10.04 12.22
N GLY A 49 51.13 -8.79 11.87
CA GLY A 49 50.89 -8.22 10.55
C GLY A 49 51.74 -8.90 9.46
N VAL A 50 53.02 -9.15 9.74
CA VAL A 50 53.94 -9.82 8.80
C VAL A 50 53.54 -11.29 8.60
N ILE A 51 53.12 -12.00 9.65
CA ILE A 51 52.63 -13.39 9.53
C ILE A 51 51.31 -13.46 8.73
N ALA A 52 50.43 -12.46 8.88
CA ALA A 52 49.18 -12.36 8.13
C ALA A 52 49.38 -12.12 6.61
N GLU A 53 50.44 -11.41 6.22
CA GLU A 53 50.81 -11.24 4.81
C GLU A 53 51.41 -12.52 4.20
N THR A 54 52.07 -13.37 4.99
CA THR A 54 52.68 -14.63 4.51
C THR A 54 51.68 -15.78 4.32
N HIS A 55 50.52 -15.75 4.98
CA HIS A 55 49.47 -16.77 4.82
C HIS A 55 48.16 -16.12 4.38
N ASN A 56 48.05 -15.88 3.07
CA ASN A 56 46.85 -15.35 2.43
C ASN A 56 45.76 -16.41 2.33
N ASP A 57 45.09 -16.69 3.45
CA ASP A 57 43.92 -17.57 3.49
C ASP A 57 42.70 -16.86 4.11
N ARG A 58 41.61 -16.77 3.32
CA ARG A 58 40.44 -15.92 3.56
C ARG A 58 39.65 -16.18 4.85
N LYS A 59 40.02 -17.19 5.65
CA LYS A 59 39.33 -17.54 6.90
C LYS A 59 39.76 -16.72 8.12
N TYR A 60 40.88 -16.00 8.08
CA TYR A 60 41.38 -15.22 9.22
C TYR A 60 41.03 -13.73 9.20
N PHE A 61 40.53 -13.22 8.07
CA PHE A 61 40.23 -11.80 7.86
C PHE A 61 39.21 -11.23 8.86
N ASP A 62 38.28 -12.06 9.32
CA ASP A 62 37.15 -11.66 10.17
C ASP A 62 37.48 -11.60 11.67
N VAL A 63 38.54 -12.31 12.08
CA VAL A 63 39.10 -12.27 13.44
C VAL A 63 40.12 -11.14 13.57
N ILE A 64 40.88 -10.90 12.49
CA ILE A 64 41.89 -9.84 12.38
C ILE A 64 41.21 -8.45 12.43
N THR A 65 40.16 -8.22 11.64
CA THR A 65 39.41 -6.95 11.63
C THR A 65 38.75 -6.61 12.97
N ARG A 66 38.17 -7.60 13.67
CA ARG A 66 37.61 -7.39 15.02
C ARG A 66 38.66 -7.08 16.07
N SER A 67 39.87 -7.62 15.93
CA SER A 67 40.98 -7.34 16.83
C SER A 67 41.57 -5.95 16.58
N HIS A 68 41.76 -5.55 15.31
CA HIS A 68 42.20 -4.20 14.96
C HIS A 68 41.21 -3.11 15.37
N LEU A 69 39.90 -3.36 15.29
CA LEU A 69 38.88 -2.40 15.70
C LEU A 69 38.84 -2.18 17.22
N LYS A 70 39.05 -3.26 18.01
CA LYS A 70 39.18 -3.16 19.47
C LYS A 70 40.46 -2.45 19.88
N PHE A 71 41.56 -2.67 19.16
CA PHE A 71 42.83 -1.99 19.41
C PHE A 71 42.84 -0.51 18.99
N ALA A 72 42.19 -0.16 17.87
CA ALA A 72 42.02 1.24 17.45
C ALA A 72 41.22 2.05 18.47
N ARG A 73 40.23 1.43 19.13
CA ARG A 73 39.49 2.06 20.23
C ARG A 73 40.36 2.31 21.45
N VAL A 74 41.25 1.38 21.81
CA VAL A 74 42.18 1.56 22.93
C VAL A 74 43.20 2.67 22.62
N LEU A 75 43.73 2.72 21.39
CA LEU A 75 44.65 3.79 20.95
C LEU A 75 43.98 5.18 20.93
N LEU A 76 42.71 5.26 20.53
CA LEU A 76 41.93 6.51 20.58
C LEU A 76 41.67 6.97 22.02
N ILE A 77 41.41 6.04 22.94
CA ILE A 77 41.24 6.36 24.37
C ILE A 77 42.55 6.89 24.96
N VAL A 78 43.68 6.25 24.62
CA VAL A 78 45.01 6.70 25.08
C VAL A 78 45.34 8.10 24.52
N TRP A 79 45.05 8.34 23.24
CA TRP A 79 45.21 9.67 22.63
C TRP A 79 44.27 10.72 23.23
N ALA A 80 43.02 10.36 23.57
CA ALA A 80 42.07 11.25 24.22
C ALA A 80 42.54 11.64 25.64
N ILE A 81 43.13 10.70 26.39
CA ILE A 81 43.70 10.96 27.71
C ILE A 81 44.91 11.91 27.59
N ILE A 82 45.78 11.71 26.60
CA ILE A 82 46.95 12.58 26.33
C ILE A 82 46.49 13.99 25.88
N LEU A 83 45.48 14.09 25.01
CA LEU A 83 44.88 15.36 24.59
C LEU A 83 44.20 16.09 25.76
N SER A 84 43.52 15.37 26.65
CA SER A 84 42.90 15.95 27.85
C SER A 84 43.92 16.45 28.88
N ALA A 85 45.14 15.89 28.88
CA ALA A 85 46.24 16.38 29.71
C ALA A 85 46.93 17.62 29.10
N PHE A 86 46.89 17.78 27.77
CA PHE A 86 47.50 18.90 27.04
C PHE A 86 46.61 20.15 26.97
N PHE A 87 45.29 19.98 26.91
CA PHE A 87 44.30 21.06 26.98
C PHE A 87 43.72 21.18 28.39
N ARG A 88 44.49 21.70 29.36
CA ARG A 88 43.91 22.22 30.60
C ARG A 88 43.28 23.59 30.32
N GLU A 89 42.10 23.60 29.70
CA GLU A 89 41.20 24.77 29.76
C GLU A 89 40.70 24.95 31.21
N THR A 90 40.63 26.19 31.68
CA THR A 90 40.22 26.45 33.07
C THR A 90 38.72 26.12 33.24
N PRO A 91 38.27 25.70 34.43
CA PRO A 91 36.86 25.37 34.68
C PRO A 91 35.88 26.50 34.37
N GLN A 92 36.36 27.75 34.38
CA GLN A 92 35.56 28.95 34.12
C GLN A 92 35.26 29.14 32.62
N ASP A 93 36.22 28.83 31.74
CA ASP A 93 36.03 28.92 30.28
C ASP A 93 35.08 27.84 29.75
N ILE A 94 35.15 26.64 30.36
CA ILE A 94 34.25 25.52 30.06
C ILE A 94 32.82 25.84 30.50
N ALA A 95 32.64 26.51 31.65
CA ALA A 95 31.32 26.92 32.13
C ALA A 95 30.68 27.98 31.23
N MET A 96 31.44 29.01 30.82
CA MET A 96 30.96 30.07 29.92
C MET A 96 30.59 29.53 28.53
N LYS A 97 31.46 28.73 27.90
CA LYS A 97 31.13 28.09 26.60
C LYS A 97 29.93 27.17 26.68
N LYS A 98 29.78 26.42 27.78
CA LYS A 98 28.64 25.52 27.97
C LYS A 98 27.34 26.29 28.14
N ILE A 99 27.37 27.43 28.81
CA ILE A 99 26.22 28.34 28.96
C ILE A 99 25.86 29.00 27.62
N GLU A 100 26.84 29.43 26.83
CA GLU A 100 26.63 30.07 25.53
C GLU A 100 26.06 29.09 24.48
N VAL A 101 26.56 27.85 24.46
CA VAL A 101 26.01 26.77 23.62
C VAL A 101 24.61 26.35 24.08
N GLU A 102 24.35 26.27 25.39
CA GLU A 102 23.00 26.02 25.89
C GLU A 102 22.04 27.18 25.60
N PHE A 103 22.52 28.42 25.57
CA PHE A 103 21.72 29.60 25.24
C PHE A 103 21.34 29.62 23.76
N GLU A 104 22.28 29.37 22.84
CA GLU A 104 21.99 29.27 21.41
C GLU A 104 21.15 28.01 21.08
N ALA A 105 21.35 26.89 21.77
CA ALA A 105 20.50 25.70 21.64
C ALA A 105 19.07 25.97 22.13
N LYS A 106 18.90 26.65 23.28
CA LYS A 106 17.57 27.01 23.81
C LYS A 106 16.88 28.08 22.99
N LYS A 107 17.62 29.00 22.38
CA LYS A 107 17.11 30.00 21.41
C LYS A 107 16.64 29.32 20.11
N ALA A 108 17.36 28.29 19.65
CA ALA A 108 16.91 27.45 18.53
C ALA A 108 15.63 26.67 18.89
N ASP A 109 15.53 26.06 20.08
CA ASP A 109 14.32 25.34 20.50
C ASP A 109 13.09 26.26 20.68
N LEU A 110 13.31 27.51 21.09
CA LEU A 110 12.29 28.54 21.26
C LEU A 110 11.73 29.03 19.91
N LEU A 111 12.56 29.03 18.85
CA LEU A 111 12.16 29.33 17.47
C LEU A 111 11.42 28.17 16.77
N TRP A 112 11.46 26.96 17.35
CA TRP A 112 10.85 25.73 16.78
C TRP A 112 9.61 25.23 17.54
N GLY A 113 9.01 26.05 18.40
CA GLY A 113 7.58 25.98 18.71
C GLY A 113 7.04 24.65 19.25
N LEU A 114 7.60 24.15 20.36
CA LEU A 114 6.97 23.10 21.17
C LEU A 114 6.81 23.59 22.62
N GLU A 115 5.56 23.81 23.03
CA GLU A 115 5.19 24.18 24.39
C GLU A 115 5.61 23.07 25.38
N PHE A 116 6.56 23.38 26.27
CA PHE A 116 6.85 22.53 27.43
C PHE A 116 6.81 23.36 28.72
N PRO A 117 5.74 23.23 29.54
CA PRO A 117 5.62 23.86 30.85
C PRO A 117 6.83 23.56 31.77
N ASP A 118 7.40 22.36 31.65
CA ASP A 118 8.51 21.88 32.46
C ASP A 118 9.83 22.62 32.22
N ILE A 119 10.03 23.19 31.03
CA ILE A 119 11.25 23.94 30.68
C ILE A 119 11.19 25.34 31.29
N LYS A 120 10.01 25.96 31.29
CA LYS A 120 9.77 27.28 31.91
C LYS A 120 10.01 27.24 33.42
N ILE A 121 9.62 26.12 34.06
CA ILE A 121 9.84 25.86 35.49
C ILE A 121 11.33 25.64 35.77
N LYS A 122 12.03 24.85 34.96
CA LYS A 122 13.47 24.59 35.12
C LYS A 122 14.34 25.83 34.86
N MET A 123 14.01 26.66 33.87
CA MET A 123 14.75 27.90 33.60
C MET A 123 14.51 28.96 34.68
N LYS A 124 13.29 29.06 35.22
CA LYS A 124 13.01 29.91 36.39
C LYS A 124 13.79 29.45 37.62
N ALA A 125 13.85 28.15 37.89
CA ALA A 125 14.64 27.58 38.99
C ALA A 125 16.16 27.82 38.86
N ILE A 126 16.70 27.91 37.63
CA ILE A 126 18.11 28.23 37.38
C ILE A 126 18.36 29.74 37.56
N ALA A 127 17.46 30.60 37.08
CA ALA A 127 17.54 32.05 37.26
C ALA A 127 17.40 32.48 38.74
N ASP A 128 16.60 31.72 39.51
CA ASP A 128 16.38 31.94 40.94
C ASP A 128 17.48 31.30 41.84
N SER A 129 18.51 30.68 41.25
CA SER A 129 19.60 30.04 42.02
C SER A 129 20.64 31.06 42.53
N GLU A 130 21.07 30.92 43.80
CA GLU A 130 22.01 31.84 44.48
C GLU A 130 23.30 32.17 43.70
N PRO A 131 23.94 31.24 42.94
CA PRO A 131 25.15 31.55 42.18
C PRO A 131 24.91 32.54 41.02
N PHE A 132 23.68 32.64 40.50
CA PHE A 132 23.35 33.50 39.37
C PHE A 132 23.07 34.94 39.82
N GLN A 133 22.49 35.13 41.01
CA GLN A 133 22.26 36.46 41.59
C GLN A 133 23.52 37.15 42.11
N GLN A 134 24.57 36.39 42.46
CA GLN A 134 25.84 36.95 42.94
C GLN A 134 26.80 37.38 41.80
N VAL A 135 26.55 36.96 40.55
CA VAL A 135 27.44 37.18 39.39
C VAL A 135 26.81 38.09 38.32
N ALA A 136 25.48 38.23 38.31
CA ALA A 136 24.80 39.11 37.38
C ALA A 136 24.86 40.57 37.85
N ASP A 137 25.63 41.41 37.16
CA ASP A 137 25.49 42.88 37.28
C ASP A 137 24.04 43.27 36.94
N GLY A 138 23.50 44.32 37.57
CA GLY A 138 22.10 44.74 37.38
C GLY A 138 21.72 45.03 35.91
N ASP A 139 22.71 45.32 35.06
CA ASP A 139 22.56 45.49 33.61
C ASP A 139 22.32 44.15 32.87
N PHE A 140 22.93 43.06 33.31
CA PHE A 140 22.74 41.73 32.73
C PHE A 140 21.33 41.17 33.03
N LEU A 141 20.88 41.28 34.28
CA LEU A 141 19.52 40.88 34.68
C LEU A 141 18.46 41.63 33.88
N LYS A 142 18.63 42.95 33.70
CA LYS A 142 17.71 43.78 32.90
C LYS A 142 17.71 43.41 31.42
N LYS A 143 18.87 43.11 30.84
CA LYS A 143 18.98 42.62 29.45
C LYS A 143 18.31 41.25 29.28
N TYR A 144 18.46 40.36 30.25
CA TYR A 144 17.81 39.05 30.25
C TYR A 144 16.28 39.17 30.35
N GLU A 145 15.76 39.98 31.27
CA GLU A 145 14.32 40.22 31.42
C GLU A 145 13.70 40.81 30.15
N ASN A 146 14.38 41.77 29.52
CA ASN A 146 13.96 42.35 28.24
C ASN A 146 13.96 41.31 27.12
N ALA A 147 15.01 40.50 27.00
CA ALA A 147 15.07 39.43 25.99
C ALA A 147 13.95 38.38 26.19
N VAL A 148 13.65 38.02 27.43
CA VAL A 148 12.55 37.10 27.76
C VAL A 148 11.18 37.74 27.44
N ALA A 149 11.01 39.04 27.68
CA ALA A 149 9.80 39.76 27.33
C ALA A 149 9.60 39.87 25.81
N ASP A 150 10.67 40.15 25.06
CA ASP A 150 10.65 40.23 23.59
C ASP A 150 10.32 38.88 22.95
N VAL A 151 10.92 37.80 23.45
CA VAL A 151 10.58 36.43 23.05
C VAL A 151 9.10 36.12 23.31
N LYS A 152 8.59 36.45 24.50
CA LYS A 152 7.17 36.20 24.82
C LYS A 152 6.25 36.97 23.90
N LYS A 153 6.61 38.20 23.55
CA LYS A 153 5.86 39.04 22.62
C LYS A 153 5.89 38.46 21.21
N GLN A 154 7.05 38.03 20.72
CA GLN A 154 7.19 37.37 19.41
C GLN A 154 6.37 36.08 19.35
N GLN A 155 6.44 35.23 20.37
CA GLN A 155 5.63 34.01 20.46
C GLN A 155 4.13 34.35 20.41
N GLN A 156 3.69 35.34 21.19
CA GLN A 156 2.29 35.74 21.22
C GLN A 156 1.80 36.32 19.87
N GLU A 157 2.67 37.03 19.14
CA GLU A 157 2.40 37.52 17.79
C GLU A 157 2.32 36.37 16.78
N GLU A 158 3.21 35.39 16.86
CA GLU A 158 3.19 34.19 16.00
C GLU A 158 2.00 33.29 16.28
N ASP A 159 1.65 33.06 17.55
CA ASP A 159 0.46 32.30 17.96
C ASP A 159 -0.81 32.98 17.45
N THR A 160 -0.88 34.31 17.56
CA THR A 160 -2.01 35.10 17.03
C THR A 160 -2.09 34.98 15.51
N LYS A 161 -0.94 35.04 14.81
CA LYS A 161 -0.86 34.92 13.36
C LYS A 161 -1.26 33.53 12.87
N TRP A 162 -0.82 32.47 13.55
CA TRP A 162 -1.20 31.09 13.26
C TRP A 162 -2.68 30.86 13.49
N LYS A 163 -3.22 31.33 14.63
CA LYS A 163 -4.64 31.25 14.96
C LYS A 163 -5.52 31.96 13.92
N ASN A 164 -5.13 33.16 13.48
CA ASN A 164 -5.86 33.91 12.46
C ASN A 164 -5.83 33.21 11.10
N ARG A 165 -4.69 32.61 10.72
CA ARG A 165 -4.59 31.80 9.50
C ARG A 165 -5.50 30.58 9.56
N TYR A 166 -5.45 29.83 10.67
CA TYR A 166 -6.31 28.67 10.91
C TYR A 166 -7.81 29.03 10.83
N LEU A 167 -8.22 30.15 11.44
CA LEU A 167 -9.61 30.61 11.40
C LEU A 167 -10.06 31.03 10.00
N ASN A 168 -9.18 31.66 9.21
CA ASN A 168 -9.48 32.04 7.84
C ASN A 168 -9.60 30.81 6.91
N ASP A 169 -8.67 29.86 7.02
CA ASP A 169 -8.69 28.63 6.23
C ASP A 169 -9.94 27.79 6.59
N ARG A 170 -10.27 27.69 7.89
CA ARG A 170 -11.50 27.08 8.39
C ARG A 170 -12.75 27.71 7.80
N ALA A 171 -12.83 29.04 7.81
CA ALA A 171 -14.00 29.77 7.32
C ALA A 171 -14.22 29.52 5.83
N GLY A 172 -13.14 29.52 5.04
CA GLY A 172 -13.17 29.16 3.62
C GLY A 172 -13.72 27.75 3.40
N ILE A 173 -13.15 26.75 4.07
CA ILE A 173 -13.56 25.34 3.95
C ILE A 173 -15.04 25.15 4.31
N VAL A 174 -15.48 25.72 5.45
CA VAL A 174 -16.88 25.62 5.89
C VAL A 174 -17.83 26.31 4.90
N SER A 175 -17.43 27.46 4.34
CA SER A 175 -18.24 28.19 3.36
C SER A 175 -18.44 27.39 2.06
N GLU A 176 -17.39 26.75 1.56
CA GLU A 176 -17.41 25.95 0.34
C GLU A 176 -18.26 24.69 0.51
N ILE A 177 -18.15 24.01 1.65
CA ILE A 177 -19.03 22.87 2.00
C ILE A 177 -20.48 23.31 2.04
N LYS A 178 -20.80 24.44 2.68
CA LYS A 178 -22.17 24.97 2.73
C LYS A 178 -22.70 25.31 1.33
N GLU A 179 -21.85 25.79 0.44
CA GLU A 179 -22.20 26.06 -0.95
C GLU A 179 -22.53 24.78 -1.72
N PHE A 180 -21.69 23.73 -1.62
CA PHE A 180 -21.98 22.42 -2.21
C PHE A 180 -23.29 21.82 -1.70
N LEU A 181 -23.55 21.92 -0.39
CA LEU A 181 -24.80 21.43 0.19
C LEU A 181 -26.01 22.24 -0.28
N LYS A 182 -25.87 23.56 -0.45
CA LYS A 182 -26.92 24.44 -0.97
C LYS A 182 -27.23 24.15 -2.45
N SER A 183 -26.21 23.83 -3.25
CA SER A 183 -26.35 23.43 -4.65
C SER A 183 -26.77 21.96 -4.83
N LYS A 184 -27.05 21.24 -3.72
CA LYS A 184 -27.38 19.80 -3.69
C LYS A 184 -26.30 18.89 -4.28
N GLN A 185 -25.04 19.35 -4.25
CA GLN A 185 -23.88 18.58 -4.69
C GLN A 185 -23.28 17.79 -3.52
N ASP A 186 -24.06 16.88 -2.93
CA ASP A 186 -23.67 16.14 -1.73
C ASP A 186 -22.38 15.34 -1.92
N ARG A 187 -22.21 14.69 -3.07
CA ARG A 187 -20.98 13.95 -3.40
C ARG A 187 -19.77 14.88 -3.52
N ALA A 188 -19.93 16.10 -4.04
CA ALA A 188 -18.86 17.09 -4.09
C ALA A 188 -18.47 17.55 -2.69
N ALA A 189 -19.46 17.82 -1.83
CA ALA A 189 -19.24 18.17 -0.43
C ALA A 189 -18.47 17.06 0.33
N VAL A 190 -18.87 15.79 0.14
CA VAL A 190 -18.19 14.64 0.75
C VAL A 190 -16.76 14.48 0.25
N ASN A 191 -16.53 14.59 -1.07
CA ASN A 191 -15.20 14.48 -1.67
C ASN A 191 -14.28 15.61 -1.21
N PHE A 192 -14.79 16.83 -1.15
CA PHE A 192 -14.05 17.98 -0.65
C PHE A 192 -13.69 17.80 0.83
N ALA A 193 -14.65 17.41 1.67
CA ALA A 193 -14.42 17.15 3.09
C ALA A 193 -13.37 16.06 3.34
N ASN A 194 -13.36 14.99 2.54
CA ASN A 194 -12.36 13.93 2.64
C ASN A 194 -10.95 14.40 2.24
N LYS A 195 -10.82 15.39 1.33
CA LYS A 195 -9.53 15.99 0.98
C LYS A 195 -8.97 16.87 2.10
N VAL A 196 -9.84 17.49 2.89
CA VAL A 196 -9.45 18.35 4.03
C VAL A 196 -9.54 17.63 5.38
N ALA A 197 -9.60 16.29 5.37
CA ALA A 197 -9.84 15.48 6.58
C ALA A 197 -8.80 15.68 7.69
N ASP A 198 -7.57 16.09 7.33
CA ASP A 198 -6.50 16.43 8.27
C ASP A 198 -6.90 17.56 9.25
N PHE A 199 -7.91 18.37 8.89
CA PHE A 199 -8.35 19.52 9.67
C PHE A 199 -9.13 19.16 10.95
N ARG A 200 -9.48 17.88 11.20
CA ARG A 200 -10.14 17.35 12.43
C ARG A 200 -11.15 18.30 13.09
N ASP A 201 -12.01 18.93 12.29
CA ASP A 201 -12.99 19.91 12.76
C ASP A 201 -14.39 19.29 12.83
N LYS A 202 -14.96 19.32 14.05
CA LYS A 202 -16.27 18.73 14.34
C LYS A 202 -17.42 19.40 13.58
N GLU A 203 -17.31 20.69 13.22
CA GLU A 203 -18.35 21.38 12.44
C GLU A 203 -18.39 20.81 11.02
N ILE A 204 -17.23 20.61 10.40
CA ILE A 204 -17.11 20.01 9.06
C ILE A 204 -17.68 18.60 9.05
N GLU A 205 -17.33 17.78 10.04
CA GLU A 205 -17.84 16.41 10.17
C GLU A 205 -19.37 16.38 10.25
N ASN A 206 -19.95 17.19 11.13
CA ASN A 206 -21.41 17.27 11.31
C ASN A 206 -22.15 17.77 10.06
N LEU A 207 -21.57 18.72 9.32
CA LEU A 207 -22.17 19.25 8.09
C LEU A 207 -22.25 18.17 7.00
N VAL A 208 -21.20 17.34 6.90
CA VAL A 208 -21.02 16.39 5.80
C VAL A 208 -21.65 15.03 6.12
N GLU A 209 -21.88 14.70 7.39
CA GLU A 209 -22.47 13.43 7.81
C GLU A 209 -23.83 13.16 7.13
N LYS A 210 -24.72 14.15 7.12
CA LYS A 210 -26.03 14.02 6.43
C LYS A 210 -25.86 13.81 4.93
N ALA A 211 -24.86 14.45 4.31
CA ALA A 211 -24.56 14.28 2.90
C ALA A 211 -23.99 12.88 2.61
N ARG A 212 -23.12 12.34 3.48
CA ARG A 212 -22.62 10.96 3.39
C ARG A 212 -23.76 9.94 3.41
N LEU A 213 -24.74 10.13 4.29
CA LEU A 213 -25.91 9.25 4.35
C LEU A 213 -26.74 9.30 3.07
N ARG A 214 -26.93 10.48 2.48
CA ARG A 214 -27.65 10.64 1.20
C ARG A 214 -26.89 9.98 0.04
N VAL A 215 -25.60 10.26 -0.09
CA VAL A 215 -24.74 9.63 -1.11
C VAL A 215 -24.74 8.12 -0.97
N LYS A 216 -24.60 7.60 0.25
CA LYS A 216 -24.67 6.15 0.49
C LYS A 216 -26.01 5.55 0.05
N LYS A 217 -27.12 6.21 0.38
CA LYS A 217 -28.44 5.75 -0.03
C LYS A 217 -28.60 5.75 -1.56
N GLU A 218 -28.13 6.80 -2.23
CA GLU A 218 -28.11 6.87 -3.70
C GLU A 218 -27.25 5.75 -4.30
N ASP A 219 -26.06 5.51 -3.75
CA ASP A 219 -25.17 4.42 -4.19
C ASP A 219 -25.82 3.05 -4.00
N ASP A 220 -26.48 2.82 -2.86
CA ASP A 220 -27.21 1.57 -2.57
C ASP A 220 -28.40 1.37 -3.55
N GLU A 221 -29.13 2.45 -3.88
CA GLU A 221 -30.23 2.42 -4.85
C GLU A 221 -29.73 2.16 -6.29
N ILE A 222 -28.63 2.80 -6.69
CA ILE A 222 -27.98 2.56 -7.99
C ILE A 222 -27.49 1.11 -8.08
N ALA A 223 -26.79 0.62 -7.06
CA ALA A 223 -26.29 -0.75 -7.03
C ALA A 223 -27.43 -1.78 -7.10
N LYS A 224 -28.55 -1.52 -6.42
CA LYS A 224 -29.74 -2.36 -6.49
C LYS A 224 -30.34 -2.37 -7.91
N PHE A 225 -30.48 -1.19 -8.53
CA PHE A 225 -30.98 -1.08 -9.89
C PHE A 225 -30.09 -1.78 -10.91
N GLU A 226 -28.77 -1.62 -10.80
CA GLU A 226 -27.79 -2.31 -11.65
C GLU A 226 -27.90 -3.84 -11.50
N ALA A 227 -28.00 -4.35 -10.27
CA ALA A 227 -28.19 -5.77 -10.02
C ALA A 227 -29.50 -6.32 -10.61
N GLU A 228 -30.61 -5.60 -10.44
CA GLU A 228 -31.91 -5.98 -11.00
C GLU A 228 -31.90 -5.94 -12.53
N SER A 229 -31.29 -4.93 -13.14
CA SER A 229 -31.16 -4.81 -14.59
C SER A 229 -30.28 -5.93 -15.17
N ALA A 230 -29.17 -6.27 -14.52
CA ALA A 230 -28.32 -7.39 -14.91
C ALA A 230 -29.06 -8.73 -14.82
N ALA A 231 -29.79 -8.98 -13.73
CA ALA A 231 -30.61 -10.17 -13.58
C ALA A 231 -31.69 -10.27 -14.67
N ARG A 232 -32.37 -9.16 -14.97
CA ARG A 232 -33.35 -9.10 -16.07
C ARG A 232 -32.71 -9.41 -17.42
N MET A 233 -31.54 -8.84 -17.71
CA MET A 233 -30.80 -9.12 -18.94
C MET A 233 -30.42 -10.60 -19.05
N GLU A 234 -30.00 -11.23 -17.95
CA GLU A 234 -29.72 -12.66 -17.90
C GLU A 234 -30.98 -13.48 -18.22
N THR A 235 -32.13 -13.14 -17.62
CA THR A 235 -33.39 -13.84 -17.90
C THR A 235 -33.84 -13.69 -19.35
N LEU A 236 -33.65 -12.51 -19.96
CA LEU A 236 -33.96 -12.28 -21.37
C LEU A 236 -33.07 -13.14 -22.28
N LYS A 237 -31.75 -13.17 -22.02
CA LYS A 237 -30.83 -14.05 -22.75
C LYS A 237 -31.22 -15.52 -22.65
N GLN A 238 -31.65 -15.97 -21.48
CA GLN A 238 -32.11 -17.35 -21.29
C GLN A 238 -33.43 -17.62 -22.04
N GLN A 239 -34.34 -16.65 -22.10
CA GLN A 239 -35.57 -16.73 -22.89
C GLN A 239 -35.26 -16.79 -24.39
N ASP A 240 -34.40 -15.91 -24.89
CA ASP A 240 -33.97 -15.89 -26.30
C ASP A 240 -33.28 -17.20 -26.69
N ALA A 241 -32.38 -17.70 -25.85
CA ALA A 241 -31.70 -18.98 -26.06
C ALA A 241 -32.66 -20.17 -26.02
N LEU A 242 -33.68 -20.14 -25.16
CA LEU A 242 -34.74 -21.15 -25.13
C LEU A 242 -35.57 -21.08 -26.42
N GLU A 243 -35.96 -19.89 -26.86
CA GLU A 243 -36.72 -19.70 -28.10
C GLU A 243 -35.95 -20.22 -29.32
N GLU A 244 -34.68 -19.87 -29.47
CA GLU A 244 -33.82 -20.36 -30.55
C GLU A 244 -33.68 -21.89 -30.52
N LYS A 245 -33.42 -22.45 -29.33
CA LYS A 245 -33.34 -23.90 -29.12
C LYS A 245 -34.64 -24.59 -29.53
N MET A 246 -35.78 -24.02 -29.17
CA MET A 246 -37.09 -24.57 -29.50
C MET A 246 -37.39 -24.47 -30.99
N LYS A 247 -37.09 -23.33 -31.63
CA LYS A 247 -37.24 -23.11 -33.07
C LYS A 247 -36.43 -24.10 -33.90
N SER A 248 -35.23 -24.48 -33.45
CA SER A 248 -34.41 -25.50 -34.12
C SER A 248 -35.09 -26.88 -34.22
N LYS A 249 -36.17 -27.13 -33.46
CA LYS A 249 -36.89 -28.41 -33.42
C LYS A 249 -38.18 -28.44 -34.26
N GLU A 250 -38.52 -27.36 -34.95
CA GLU A 250 -39.74 -27.25 -35.77
C GLU A 250 -39.84 -28.38 -36.81
N ASN A 251 -38.74 -28.69 -37.50
CA ASN A 251 -38.72 -29.78 -38.50
C ASN A 251 -39.02 -31.15 -37.87
N VAL A 252 -38.50 -31.39 -36.67
CA VAL A 252 -38.75 -32.66 -35.95
C VAL A 252 -40.23 -32.73 -35.53
N ALA A 253 -40.81 -31.61 -35.10
CA ALA A 253 -42.24 -31.53 -34.80
C ALA A 253 -43.11 -31.84 -36.03
N SER A 254 -42.76 -31.30 -37.21
CA SER A 254 -43.46 -31.61 -38.48
C SER A 254 -43.46 -33.11 -38.77
N ILE A 255 -42.27 -33.72 -38.76
CA ILE A 255 -42.11 -35.17 -39.02
C ILE A 255 -42.92 -36.02 -38.04
N LYS A 256 -42.95 -35.64 -36.75
CA LYS A 256 -43.73 -36.36 -35.74
C LYS A 256 -45.23 -36.25 -35.97
N CYS A 257 -45.69 -35.09 -36.42
CA CYS A 257 -47.09 -34.88 -36.78
C CYS A 257 -47.48 -35.64 -38.04
N GLU A 258 -46.65 -35.65 -39.08
CA GLU A 258 -46.86 -36.45 -40.30
C GLU A 258 -46.98 -37.95 -39.96
N TYR A 259 -46.12 -38.47 -39.08
CA TYR A 259 -46.19 -39.85 -38.62
C TYR A 259 -47.50 -40.15 -37.89
N ALA A 260 -47.93 -39.25 -37.00
CA ALA A 260 -49.18 -39.42 -36.25
C ALA A 260 -50.41 -39.39 -37.17
N VAL A 261 -50.44 -38.44 -38.11
CA VAL A 261 -51.50 -38.31 -39.11
C VAL A 261 -51.54 -39.54 -40.01
N ARG A 262 -50.39 -39.97 -40.54
CA ARG A 262 -50.28 -41.16 -41.40
C ARG A 262 -50.89 -42.40 -40.75
N ASN A 263 -50.60 -42.62 -39.46
CA ASN A 263 -51.11 -43.77 -38.71
C ASN A 263 -52.61 -43.70 -38.39
N SER A 264 -53.24 -42.52 -38.53
CA SER A 264 -54.68 -42.34 -38.34
C SER A 264 -55.51 -42.50 -39.63
N LEU A 265 -54.85 -42.58 -40.79
CA LEU A 265 -55.53 -42.70 -42.08
C LEU A 265 -56.00 -44.13 -42.36
N ILE A 266 -57.06 -44.27 -43.18
CA ILE A 266 -57.61 -45.56 -43.61
C ILE A 266 -56.63 -46.31 -44.52
N ALA A 267 -55.92 -45.60 -45.39
CA ALA A 267 -54.91 -46.14 -46.30
C ALA A 267 -53.54 -45.45 -46.09
N PRO A 268 -52.81 -45.74 -44.98
CA PRO A 268 -51.58 -45.04 -44.60
C PRO A 268 -50.48 -45.05 -45.68
N SER A 269 -50.41 -46.13 -46.47
CA SER A 269 -49.41 -46.29 -47.54
C SER A 269 -49.64 -45.37 -48.74
N THR A 270 -50.82 -44.77 -48.86
CA THR A 270 -51.18 -43.84 -49.94
C THR A 270 -51.02 -42.37 -49.55
N ALA A 271 -50.63 -42.11 -48.29
CA ALA A 271 -50.54 -40.78 -47.73
C ALA A 271 -49.34 -40.01 -48.28
N ASP A 272 -49.63 -38.92 -49.00
CA ASP A 272 -48.64 -37.99 -49.53
C ASP A 272 -48.71 -36.66 -48.76
N PHE A 273 -47.55 -36.19 -48.29
CA PHE A 273 -47.42 -35.00 -47.45
C PHE A 273 -46.58 -33.95 -48.19
N PRO A 274 -46.87 -32.65 -48.02
CA PRO A 274 -46.03 -31.61 -48.59
C PRO A 274 -44.61 -31.64 -48.00
N LEU A 275 -43.65 -31.14 -48.77
CA LEU A 275 -42.24 -31.07 -48.34
C LEU A 275 -42.04 -30.19 -47.08
N TYR A 276 -42.87 -29.17 -46.93
CA TYR A 276 -42.89 -28.27 -45.78
C TYR A 276 -44.32 -28.13 -45.26
N ALA A 277 -44.49 -28.12 -43.95
CA ALA A 277 -45.77 -27.76 -43.34
C ALA A 277 -46.12 -26.29 -43.66
N ASP A 278 -47.42 -26.00 -43.78
CA ASP A 278 -47.90 -24.63 -44.05
C ASP A 278 -47.59 -23.69 -42.88
N TYR A 279 -47.56 -24.24 -41.67
CA TYR A 279 -47.22 -23.51 -40.46
C TYR A 279 -46.65 -24.43 -39.38
N VAL A 280 -45.56 -24.00 -38.77
CA VAL A 280 -45.07 -24.55 -37.50
C VAL A 280 -44.90 -23.38 -36.54
N GLY A 281 -45.55 -23.47 -35.38
CA GLY A 281 -45.39 -22.51 -34.29
C GLY A 281 -45.02 -23.23 -33.01
N VAL A 282 -44.17 -22.60 -32.20
CA VAL A 282 -43.76 -23.13 -30.90
C VAL A 282 -44.09 -22.15 -29.79
N ASP A 283 -44.57 -22.69 -28.67
CA ASP A 283 -44.64 -21.99 -27.40
C ASP A 283 -43.43 -22.42 -26.55
N PRO A 284 -42.41 -21.56 -26.37
CA PRO A 284 -41.21 -21.91 -25.62
C PRO A 284 -41.47 -22.22 -24.14
N HIS A 285 -42.53 -21.63 -23.56
CA HIS A 285 -42.88 -21.82 -22.15
C HIS A 285 -43.52 -23.18 -21.91
N THR A 286 -44.46 -23.57 -22.77
CA THR A 286 -45.16 -24.87 -22.63
C THR A 286 -44.47 -26.00 -23.38
N LYS A 287 -43.46 -25.69 -24.20
CA LYS A 287 -42.73 -26.62 -25.08
C LYS A 287 -43.65 -27.39 -26.03
N VAL A 288 -44.73 -26.76 -26.45
CA VAL A 288 -45.71 -27.32 -27.38
C VAL A 288 -45.51 -26.72 -28.76
N PHE A 289 -45.37 -27.57 -29.75
CA PHE A 289 -45.39 -27.21 -31.16
C PHE A 289 -46.79 -27.42 -31.72
N THR A 290 -47.25 -26.49 -32.53
CA THR A 290 -48.47 -26.59 -33.32
C THR A 290 -48.08 -26.61 -34.80
N VAL A 291 -48.35 -27.73 -35.45
CA VAL A 291 -48.13 -27.95 -36.88
C VAL A 291 -49.47 -27.89 -37.59
N LYS A 292 -49.57 -27.12 -38.67
CA LYS A 292 -50.72 -27.10 -39.57
C LYS A 292 -50.25 -27.42 -40.98
N SER A 293 -50.91 -28.37 -41.62
CA SER A 293 -50.60 -28.76 -43.00
C SER A 293 -51.75 -29.59 -43.58
N TYR A 294 -51.52 -30.23 -44.72
CA TYR A 294 -52.46 -31.11 -45.39
C TYR A 294 -51.82 -32.46 -45.72
N VAL A 295 -52.66 -33.45 -46.01
CA VAL A 295 -52.26 -34.76 -46.51
C VAL A 295 -53.22 -35.16 -47.63
N ASP A 296 -52.67 -35.72 -48.71
CA ASP A 296 -53.45 -36.34 -49.78
C ASP A 296 -53.43 -37.86 -49.57
N ALA A 297 -54.59 -38.49 -49.40
CA ALA A 297 -54.68 -39.93 -49.16
C ALA A 297 -55.96 -40.55 -49.76
N GLN A 298 -55.92 -41.86 -50.04
CA GLN A 298 -57.09 -42.56 -50.53
C GLN A 298 -58.12 -42.80 -49.42
N ASN A 299 -59.39 -42.56 -49.74
CA ASN A 299 -60.52 -43.01 -48.92
C ASN A 299 -60.87 -44.48 -49.21
N THR A 300 -61.91 -45.01 -48.54
CA THR A 300 -62.38 -46.40 -48.73
C THR A 300 -62.84 -46.73 -50.16
N PHE A 301 -63.13 -45.71 -50.99
CA PHE A 301 -63.50 -45.87 -52.40
C PHE A 301 -62.31 -45.75 -53.36
N GLY A 302 -61.08 -45.61 -52.85
CA GLY A 302 -59.87 -45.44 -53.66
C GLY A 302 -59.70 -44.06 -54.27
N ALA A 303 -60.54 -43.09 -53.92
CA ALA A 303 -60.42 -41.71 -54.39
C ALA A 303 -59.40 -40.95 -53.54
N MET A 304 -58.51 -40.20 -54.19
CA MET A 304 -57.57 -39.30 -53.51
C MET A 304 -58.32 -38.09 -52.95
N ILE A 305 -58.22 -37.87 -51.64
CA ILE A 305 -58.80 -36.72 -50.95
C ILE A 305 -57.70 -35.96 -50.21
N ARG A 306 -57.75 -34.64 -50.30
CA ARG A 306 -56.94 -33.73 -49.47
C ARG A 306 -57.65 -33.45 -48.16
N SER A 307 -57.00 -33.75 -47.04
CA SER A 307 -57.47 -33.41 -45.70
C SER A 307 -56.48 -32.48 -45.02
N ASN A 308 -56.99 -31.42 -44.40
CA ASN A 308 -56.18 -30.52 -43.60
C ASN A 308 -56.07 -31.06 -42.18
N TYR A 309 -54.93 -30.86 -41.53
CA TYR A 309 -54.73 -31.27 -40.15
C TYR A 309 -54.05 -30.20 -39.29
N ILE A 310 -54.38 -30.23 -38.01
CA ILE A 310 -53.69 -29.49 -36.95
C ILE A 310 -53.19 -30.53 -35.95
N CYS A 311 -51.88 -30.53 -35.71
CA CYS A 311 -51.25 -31.45 -34.79
C CYS A 311 -50.47 -30.68 -33.73
N LYS A 312 -50.66 -31.07 -32.46
CA LYS A 312 -49.92 -30.53 -31.32
C LYS A 312 -49.01 -31.59 -30.76
N VAL A 313 -47.72 -31.32 -30.73
CA VAL A 313 -46.70 -32.20 -30.15
C VAL A 313 -45.97 -31.48 -29.02
N TYR A 314 -45.69 -32.21 -27.95
CA TYR A 314 -44.94 -31.75 -26.81
C TYR A 314 -43.55 -32.38 -26.81
N TRP A 315 -42.54 -31.55 -26.55
CA TRP A 315 -41.16 -31.99 -26.37
C TRP A 315 -40.79 -31.97 -24.89
N SER A 316 -40.53 -33.15 -24.31
CA SER A 316 -39.99 -33.25 -22.97
C SER A 316 -38.49 -32.92 -23.02
N ALA A 317 -38.09 -31.84 -22.36
CA ALA A 317 -36.70 -31.37 -22.37
C ALA A 317 -35.74 -32.23 -21.52
N ASP A 318 -36.28 -33.23 -20.80
CA ASP A 318 -35.51 -34.09 -19.92
C ASP A 318 -34.84 -35.21 -20.75
N ASP A 319 -33.72 -34.86 -21.38
CA ASP A 319 -32.62 -35.68 -21.91
C ASP A 319 -32.90 -36.82 -22.90
N THR A 320 -34.14 -37.09 -23.30
CA THR A 320 -34.46 -38.34 -24.02
C THR A 320 -35.07 -38.16 -25.41
N ASN A 321 -35.11 -36.94 -25.97
CA ASN A 321 -35.76 -36.68 -27.28
C ASN A 321 -37.18 -37.26 -27.34
N ILE A 322 -37.90 -37.28 -26.21
CA ILE A 322 -39.24 -37.85 -26.15
C ILE A 322 -40.22 -36.81 -26.69
N TRP A 323 -40.88 -37.20 -27.79
CA TRP A 323 -41.95 -36.46 -28.41
C TRP A 323 -43.28 -37.13 -28.09
N GLN A 324 -44.23 -36.35 -27.59
CA GLN A 324 -45.57 -36.82 -27.30
C GLN A 324 -46.58 -36.06 -28.15
N VAL A 325 -47.31 -36.79 -28.99
CA VAL A 325 -48.44 -36.23 -29.72
C VAL A 325 -49.57 -36.00 -28.72
N LYS A 326 -49.90 -34.74 -28.45
CA LYS A 326 -50.97 -34.38 -27.52
C LYS A 326 -52.33 -34.44 -28.20
N ASN A 327 -52.39 -34.01 -29.46
CA ASN A 327 -53.65 -33.93 -30.19
C ASN A 327 -53.40 -33.89 -31.70
N VAL A 328 -54.26 -34.57 -32.46
CA VAL A 328 -54.36 -34.47 -33.91
C VAL A 328 -55.83 -34.22 -34.24
N GLN A 329 -56.08 -33.18 -35.01
CA GLN A 329 -57.39 -32.83 -35.54
C GLN A 329 -57.30 -32.85 -37.06
N MET A 330 -58.17 -33.61 -37.72
CA MET A 330 -58.28 -33.65 -39.17
C MET A 330 -59.65 -33.11 -39.57
N ASN A 331 -59.68 -32.32 -40.66
CA ASN A 331 -60.89 -31.78 -41.26
C ASN A 331 -61.13 -32.37 -42.65
#